data_AF-A0A2K2AWI6-F1
#
_entry.id   AF-A0A2K2AWI6-F1
#
_cell.length_a   1.000
_cell.length_b   1.000
_cell.length_c   1.000
_cell.angle_alpha   90.00
_cell.angle_beta   90.00
_cell.angle_gamma   90.00
#
_symmetry.space_group_name_H-M   'P 1'
#
loop_
_entity.id
_entity.type
_entity.pdbx_description
1 polymer ?
#
loop_
_entity_poly.entity_id
_entity_poly.type
_entity_poly.pdbx_seq_one_letter_code
_entity_poly.pdbx_strand_id
1 'polypeptide(L)'
;MAFSFATPHATPSPLQDFCMAINDANYAISFAALTSQDPGVNPVANAVFGASWPIYPEVLTTALQMDKRFVEDLQLKTGSIPLLGPLKASHTQHVTGELSQHS
;
A
#
# COMPACT_ATOMS: atom_id res chain seq x y z
N MET A 1 -0.63 -41.15 -3.04
CA MET A 1 -1.24 -40.38 -4.14
C MET A 1 -0.40 -39.12 -4.29
N ALA A 2 0.36 -39.01 -5.37
CA ALA A 2 1.22 -37.86 -5.65
C ALA A 2 0.59 -37.07 -6.80
N PHE A 3 0.31 -35.79 -6.57
CA PHE A 3 -0.11 -34.87 -7.62
C PHE A 3 1.12 -34.09 -8.07
N SER A 4 1.63 -34.39 -9.27
CA SER A 4 2.56 -33.50 -9.98
C SER A 4 1.75 -32.50 -10.79
N PHE A 5 1.97 -31.22 -10.55
CA PHE A 5 1.64 -30.18 -11.52
C PHE A 5 2.91 -29.88 -12.33
N ALA A 6 2.83 -30.01 -13.65
CA ALA A 6 3.76 -29.32 -14.53
C ALA A 6 3.20 -27.91 -14.71
N THR A 7 3.75 -26.92 -14.00
CA THR A 7 3.40 -25.52 -14.28
C THR A 7 4.01 -25.12 -15.63
N PRO A 8 3.24 -24.61 -16.60
CA PRO A 8 3.84 -23.75 -17.61
C PRO A 8 4.52 -22.62 -16.85
N HIS A 9 5.81 -22.44 -17.12
CA HIS A 9 6.72 -21.46 -16.55
C HIS A 9 6.01 -20.12 -16.24
N ALA A 10 5.53 -19.96 -15.01
CA ALA A 10 5.02 -18.70 -14.50
C ALA A 10 6.23 -17.86 -14.06
N THR A 11 6.90 -17.24 -15.03
CA THR A 11 7.48 -15.93 -14.76
C THR A 11 6.79 -14.96 -15.70
N PRO A 12 6.04 -14.03 -15.10
CA PRO A 12 6.56 -12.70 -15.25
C PRO A 12 6.91 -12.09 -13.90
N SER A 13 8.14 -11.57 -13.81
CA SER A 13 8.55 -10.50 -12.89
C SER A 13 7.49 -9.39 -12.85
N PRO A 14 7.40 -8.57 -11.78
CA PRO A 14 6.18 -7.87 -11.39
C PRO A 14 5.55 -7.09 -12.55
N LEU A 15 4.43 -7.61 -13.07
CA LEU A 15 3.58 -6.90 -14.01
C LEU A 15 2.51 -6.16 -13.22
N GLN A 16 2.24 -4.91 -13.59
CA GLN A 16 1.07 -4.19 -13.11
C GLN A 16 -0.16 -4.79 -13.78
N ASP A 17 -1.13 -5.23 -12.96
CA ASP A 17 -2.43 -5.75 -13.39
C ASP A 17 -3.54 -4.96 -12.68
N PHE A 18 -4.71 -4.84 -13.32
CA PHE A 18 -5.86 -4.11 -12.80
C PHE A 18 -7.14 -4.93 -12.97
N CYS A 19 -7.97 -4.98 -11.93
CA CYS A 19 -9.30 -5.58 -11.98
C CYS A 19 -10.35 -4.48 -11.81
N MET A 20 -11.36 -4.43 -12.68
CA MET A 20 -12.46 -3.47 -12.61
C MET A 20 -13.80 -4.21 -12.58
N ALA A 21 -14.63 -3.91 -11.59
CA ALA A 21 -16.03 -4.34 -11.58
C ALA A 21 -16.83 -3.49 -12.58
N ILE A 22 -17.52 -4.15 -13.52
CA ILE A 22 -18.32 -3.46 -14.55
C ILE A 22 -19.75 -3.18 -14.07
N ASN A 23 -20.23 -3.90 -13.05
CA ASN A 23 -21.54 -3.75 -12.42
C ASN A 23 -21.39 -3.18 -11.00
N ASP A 24 -22.32 -3.49 -10.08
CA ASP A 24 -22.30 -2.96 -8.72
C ASP A 24 -21.01 -3.32 -7.97
N ALA A 25 -20.16 -2.31 -7.74
CA ALA A 25 -18.88 -2.46 -7.05
C ALA A 25 -19.03 -2.93 -5.60
N ASN A 26 -20.21 -2.76 -4.98
CA ASN A 26 -20.46 -3.20 -3.61
C ASN A 26 -20.57 -4.74 -3.50
N TYR A 27 -20.80 -5.43 -4.62
CA TYR A 27 -20.97 -6.90 -4.65
C TYR A 27 -19.91 -7.62 -5.49
N ALA A 28 -18.85 -6.92 -5.92
CA ALA A 28 -17.78 -7.51 -6.70
C ALA A 28 -16.79 -8.29 -5.81
N ILE A 29 -16.35 -9.47 -6.26
CA ILE A 29 -15.35 -10.31 -5.58
C ILE A 29 -14.23 -10.63 -6.57
N SER A 30 -12.97 -10.48 -6.16
CA SER A 30 -11.78 -10.84 -6.94
C SER A 30 -10.96 -11.92 -6.22
N PHE A 31 -10.44 -12.89 -6.98
CA PHE A 31 -9.57 -13.95 -6.49
C PHE A 31 -8.19 -13.86 -7.15
N ALA A 32 -7.14 -13.77 -6.33
CA ALA A 32 -5.75 -13.82 -6.79
C ALA A 32 -5.06 -15.05 -6.19
N ALA A 33 -4.37 -15.83 -7.02
CA ALA A 33 -3.56 -16.97 -6.61
C ALA A 33 -2.08 -16.62 -6.78
N LEU A 34 -1.37 -16.46 -5.67
CA LEU A 34 0.05 -16.07 -5.64
C LEU A 34 0.87 -17.28 -5.16
N THR A 35 1.96 -17.60 -5.86
CA THR A 35 2.79 -18.80 -5.59
C THR A 35 3.94 -18.54 -4.62
N SER A 36 4.14 -17.29 -4.20
CA SER A 36 5.09 -16.92 -3.14
C SER A 36 4.38 -16.87 -1.80
N GLN A 37 5.06 -17.34 -0.75
CA GLN A 37 4.62 -17.22 0.64
C GLN A 37 4.71 -15.77 1.15
N ASP A 38 5.52 -14.95 0.48
CA ASP A 38 5.57 -13.49 0.65
C ASP A 38 5.49 -12.86 -0.75
N PRO A 39 4.29 -12.75 -1.33
CA PRO A 39 4.13 -12.30 -2.69
C PRO A 39 4.14 -10.77 -2.84
N GLY A 40 4.18 -10.02 -1.72
CA GLY A 40 4.29 -8.55 -1.68
C GLY A 40 3.35 -7.79 -2.64
N VAL A 41 2.23 -7.24 -2.13
CA VAL A 41 1.32 -6.43 -2.97
C VAL A 41 1.60 -4.95 -2.78
N ASN A 42 1.93 -4.24 -3.86
CA ASN A 42 2.15 -2.80 -3.85
C ASN A 42 1.21 -2.08 -4.85
N PRO A 43 0.04 -1.61 -4.41
CA PRO A 43 -0.87 -0.85 -5.28
C PRO A 43 -0.20 0.44 -5.77
N VAL A 44 -0.24 0.71 -7.07
CA VAL A 44 0.44 1.86 -7.68
C VAL A 44 0.04 3.19 -7.04
N ALA A 45 -1.25 3.39 -6.77
CA ALA A 45 -1.72 4.61 -6.11
C ALA A 45 -1.09 4.82 -4.72
N ASN A 46 -0.92 3.74 -3.95
CA ASN A 46 -0.27 3.80 -2.65
C ASN A 46 1.24 4.03 -2.79
N ALA A 47 1.90 3.42 -3.78
CA ALA A 47 3.33 3.62 -4.02
C ALA A 47 3.66 5.07 -4.44
N VAL A 48 2.79 5.70 -5.24
CA VAL A 48 3.00 7.04 -5.79
C VAL A 48 2.54 8.13 -4.83
N PHE A 49 1.37 7.97 -4.21
CA PHE A 49 0.74 9.01 -3.39
C PHE A 49 0.64 8.67 -1.90
N GLY A 50 0.66 7.39 -1.52
CA GLY A 50 0.41 6.91 -0.15
C GLY A 50 1.64 6.44 0.63
N ALA A 51 2.85 6.64 0.09
CA ALA A 51 4.06 6.17 0.75
C ALA A 51 4.25 6.84 2.12
N SER A 52 4.79 6.08 3.09
CA SER A 52 5.10 6.58 4.44
C SER A 52 6.04 7.80 4.41
N TRP A 53 6.96 7.81 3.43
CA TRP A 53 7.74 8.98 3.04
C TRP A 53 7.27 9.44 1.66
N PRO A 54 6.28 10.36 1.57
CA PRO A 54 5.69 10.69 0.28
C PRO A 54 6.66 11.43 -0.63
N ILE A 55 6.48 11.22 -1.93
CA ILE A 55 7.26 11.86 -2.98
C ILE A 55 6.90 13.35 -3.00
N TYR A 56 7.90 14.23 -3.14
CA TYR A 56 7.66 15.67 -3.22
C TYR A 56 6.65 16.01 -4.33
N PRO A 57 5.61 16.82 -4.02
CA PRO A 57 4.54 17.08 -4.96
C PRO A 57 5.04 17.72 -6.25
N GLU A 58 6.11 18.52 -6.21
CA GLU A 58 6.74 19.17 -7.36
C GLU A 58 7.30 18.16 -8.39
N VAL A 59 7.79 17.01 -7.91
CA VAL A 59 8.25 15.91 -8.77
C VAL A 59 7.06 15.22 -9.41
N LEU A 60 6.00 14.99 -8.65
CA LEU A 60 4.77 14.35 -9.15
C LEU A 60 4.00 15.23 -10.14
N THR A 61 3.91 16.53 -9.90
CA THR A 61 3.26 17.47 -10.83
C THR A 61 3.96 17.49 -12.18
N THR A 62 5.29 17.38 -12.18
CA THR A 62 6.09 17.36 -13.40
C THR A 62 5.98 16.00 -14.10
N ALA A 63 6.08 14.90 -13.35
CA ALA A 63 6.04 13.55 -13.90
C ALA A 63 4.67 13.18 -14.48
N LEU A 64 3.59 13.63 -13.82
CA LEU A 64 2.22 13.28 -14.19
C LEU A 64 1.48 14.40 -14.94
N GLN A 65 2.13 15.57 -15.10
CA GLN A 65 1.52 16.76 -15.71
C GLN A 65 0.20 17.15 -15.02
N MET A 66 0.21 17.21 -13.69
CA MET A 66 -0.96 17.52 -12.85
C MET A 66 -0.74 18.80 -12.05
N ASP A 67 -1.83 19.45 -11.62
CA ASP A 67 -1.74 20.58 -10.68
C ASP A 67 -1.34 20.08 -9.28
N LYS A 68 -0.58 20.91 -8.58
CA LYS A 68 -0.10 20.64 -7.22
C LYS A 68 -1.24 20.31 -6.25
N ARG A 69 -2.39 20.99 -6.38
CA ARG A 69 -3.55 20.75 -5.52
C ARG A 69 -4.14 19.35 -5.69
N PHE A 70 -4.12 18.82 -6.92
CA PHE A 70 -4.57 17.44 -7.16
C PHE A 70 -3.59 16.42 -6.60
N VAL A 71 -2.29 16.68 -6.70
CA VAL A 71 -1.27 15.80 -6.10
C VAL A 71 -1.41 15.75 -4.58
N GLU A 72 -1.57 16.91 -3.93
CA GLU A 72 -1.76 17.01 -2.48
C GLU A 72 -3.06 16.32 -2.03
N ASP A 73 -4.16 16.50 -2.76
CA ASP A 73 -5.44 15.83 -2.48
C ASP A 73 -5.32 14.30 -2.60
N LEU A 74 -4.64 13.81 -3.64
CA LEU A 74 -4.37 12.38 -3.81
C LEU A 74 -3.53 11.84 -2.64
N GLN A 75 -2.48 12.57 -2.24
CA GLN A 75 -1.60 12.21 -1.11
C GLN A 75 -2.33 12.15 0.23
N LEU A 76 -3.26 13.09 0.47
CA LEU A 76 -4.13 13.10 1.64
C LEU A 76 -5.10 11.93 1.62
N LYS A 77 -5.70 11.63 0.47
CA LYS A 77 -6.69 10.57 0.31
C LYS A 77 -6.10 9.17 0.47
N THR A 78 -4.83 8.99 0.09
CA THR A 78 -4.10 7.74 0.27
C THR A 78 -3.43 7.61 1.65
N GLY A 79 -3.54 8.62 2.53
CA GLY A 79 -3.06 8.54 3.92
C GLY A 79 -1.57 8.75 4.10
N SER A 80 -0.91 9.46 3.18
CA SER A 80 0.52 9.77 3.31
C SER A 80 0.78 10.79 4.42
N ILE A 81 1.96 10.69 5.04
CA ILE A 81 2.36 11.59 6.13
C ILE A 81 2.93 12.87 5.51
N PRO A 82 2.32 14.05 5.71
CA PRO A 82 2.80 15.28 5.11
C PRO A 82 4.21 15.62 5.62
N LEU A 83 5.13 15.88 4.68
CA LEU A 83 6.54 16.25 4.96
C LEU A 83 6.66 17.59 5.71
N LEU A 84 5.58 18.37 5.75
CA LEU A 84 5.54 19.73 6.29
C LEU A 84 4.34 19.95 7.22
N GLY A 85 4.14 19.03 8.17
CA GLY A 85 3.26 19.20 9.33
C GLY A 85 3.96 18.70 10.59
N PRO A 86 3.61 19.19 11.80
CA PRO A 86 4.23 18.70 13.01
C PRO A 86 3.96 17.20 13.11
N LEU A 87 5.04 16.42 13.26
CA LEU A 87 5.01 15.01 13.65
C LEU A 87 3.84 14.80 14.59
N LYS A 88 2.76 14.14 14.13
CA LYS A 88 1.69 13.72 15.01
C LYS A 88 2.35 12.77 15.98
N ALA A 89 2.61 13.26 17.20
CA ALA A 89 3.34 12.57 18.23
C ALA A 89 2.83 11.13 18.29
N SER A 90 3.76 10.20 18.07
CA SER A 90 3.63 8.83 18.54
C SER A 90 3.15 8.95 19.98
N HIS A 91 1.92 8.53 20.22
CA HIS A 91 1.35 8.45 21.54
C HIS A 91 2.34 7.64 22.38
N THR A 92 3.05 8.34 23.25
CA THR A 92 4.02 7.78 24.17
C THR A 92 3.24 6.83 25.07
N GLN A 93 3.27 5.53 24.75
CA GLN A 93 2.95 4.52 25.73
C GLN A 93 4.08 4.60 26.75
N HIS A 94 3.73 5.23 27.87
CA HIS A 94 4.47 5.28 29.11
C HIS A 94 4.77 3.86 29.55
N VAL A 95 5.99 3.39 29.24
CA VAL A 95 6.57 2.20 29.85
C VAL A 95 7.09 2.63 31.22
N THR A 96 6.21 2.64 32.22
CA THR A 96 6.61 2.68 33.63
C THR A 96 6.24 1.33 34.23
N GLY A 97 7.26 0.69 34.79
CA GLY A 97 7.26 -0.71 35.16
C GLY A 97 6.24 -1.09 36.24
N GLU A 98 5.97 -2.38 36.27
CA GLU A 98 5.59 -3.10 37.48
C GLU A 98 6.33 -4.43 37.43
N LEU A 99 7.35 -4.51 38.27
CA LEU A 99 8.07 -5.72 38.61
C LEU A 99 7.32 -6.32 39.81
N SER A 100 6.89 -7.57 39.66
CA SER A 100 6.64 -8.50 40.77
C SER A 100 5.47 -8.19 41.70
N GLN A 101 4.43 -9.04 41.65
CA GLN A 101 3.89 -9.75 42.83
C GLN A 101 2.84 -10.81 42.46
N HIS A 102 3.07 -12.04 42.96
CA HIS A 102 2.10 -13.07 43.40
C HIS A 102 1.06 -13.61 42.37
N SER A 103 0.87 -14.91 42.16
CA SER A 103 1.05 -16.10 43.01
C SER A 103 1.11 -17.37 42.15
#